data_AF-A0A957SKQ2-F1
#
_entry.id   AF-A0A957SKQ2-F1
#
_cell.length_a   1.000
_cell.length_b   1.000
_cell.length_c   1.000
_cell.angle_alpha   90.00
_cell.angle_beta   90.00
_cell.angle_gamma   90.00
#
_symmetry.space_group_name_H-M   'P 1'
#
loop_
_entity.id
_entity.type
_entity.pdbx_description
1 polymer ?
#
loop_
_entity_poly.entity_id
_entity_poly.type
_entity_poly.pdbx_seq_one_letter_code
_entity_poly.pdbx_strand_id
1 'polypeptide(L)'
;EQIGARLYVFNMGQMEAVQGYLGEEVKSHKAGGWSAANFQRREAEQARQNLQDAAELAEDFYRKNNTRRLILAGTEKNVARFRDLLSHRLRSMVVGQIAVDSNANSTEVSEKALAVALQAAKTEAQSVADSVVTTVHKEGNAVAGLAETLTAVQNGR
;
A
#
# COMPACT_ATOMS: atom_id res chain seq x y z
N GLU A 1 9.33 22.76 1.40
CA GLU A 1 9.35 21.36 1.87
C GLU A 1 9.57 20.45 0.66
N GLN A 2 10.49 19.50 0.76
CA GLN A 2 10.68 18.49 -0.29
C GLN A 2 9.59 17.43 -0.15
N ILE A 3 8.78 17.26 -1.20
CA ILE A 3 7.77 16.19 -1.26
C ILE A 3 8.47 14.99 -1.90
N GLY A 4 8.87 14.04 -1.07
CA GLY A 4 9.45 12.76 -1.48
C GLY A 4 8.55 11.58 -1.07
N ALA A 5 8.75 10.43 -1.72
CA ALA A 5 8.09 9.18 -1.37
C ALA A 5 9.14 8.16 -0.89
N ARG A 6 8.79 7.33 0.08
CA ARG A 6 9.59 6.18 0.48
C ARG A 6 8.79 4.91 0.25
N LEU A 7 9.38 3.98 -0.48
CA LEU A 7 8.81 2.69 -0.84
C LEU A 7 9.50 1.63 0.00
N TYR A 8 8.71 0.78 0.63
CA TYR A 8 9.19 -0.33 1.44
C TYR A 8 8.60 -1.63 0.90
N VAL A 9 9.37 -2.71 0.98
CA VAL A 9 8.90 -4.09 0.78
C VAL A 9 9.14 -4.86 2.07
N PHE A 10 8.10 -5.53 2.52
CA PHE A 10 8.16 -6.45 3.65
C PHE A 10 7.75 -7.85 3.19
N ASN A 11 8.45 -8.85 3.70
CA ASN A 11 8.14 -10.26 3.50
C ASN A 11 8.26 -10.98 4.84
N MET A 12 7.24 -11.75 5.20
CA MET A 12 7.16 -12.45 6.51
C MET A 12 7.50 -11.56 7.72
N GLY A 13 7.12 -10.29 7.68
CA GLY A 13 7.38 -9.31 8.75
C GLY A 13 8.81 -8.73 8.77
N GLN A 14 9.69 -9.17 7.87
CA GLN A 14 11.03 -8.62 7.68
C GLN A 14 11.03 -7.61 6.53
N MET A 15 11.77 -6.51 6.69
CA MET A 15 11.95 -5.53 5.62
C MET A 15 13.02 -6.06 4.65
N GLU A 16 12.65 -6.30 3.39
CA GLU A 16 13.56 -6.86 2.37
C GLU A 16 14.17 -5.77 1.48
N ALA A 17 13.41 -4.69 1.20
CA ALA A 17 13.88 -3.63 0.33
C ALA A 17 13.32 -2.27 0.73
N VAL A 18 14.15 -1.24 0.53
CA VAL A 18 13.76 0.16 0.67
C VAL A 18 14.23 0.91 -0.58
N GLN A 19 13.32 1.66 -1.19
CA GLN A 19 13.66 2.62 -2.24
C GLN A 19 13.08 3.98 -1.89
N GLY A 20 13.92 5.02 -1.85
CA GLY A 20 13.49 6.39 -1.64
C GLY A 20 13.43 7.15 -2.98
N TYR A 21 12.38 7.93 -3.16
CA TYR A 21 12.31 9.01 -4.13
C TYR A 21 12.30 10.34 -3.38
N LEU A 22 13.28 11.20 -3.67
CA LEU A 22 13.24 12.59 -3.24
C LEU A 22 12.77 13.41 -4.44
N GLY A 23 11.55 13.93 -4.39
CA GLY A 23 11.06 14.86 -5.41
C GLY A 23 11.73 16.23 -5.28
N GLU A 24 11.56 17.08 -6.29
CA GLU A 24 12.13 18.42 -6.29
C GLU A 24 11.57 19.28 -5.15
N GLU A 25 12.37 20.26 -4.69
CA GLU A 25 12.01 21.13 -3.58
C GLU A 25 10.82 22.03 -3.91
N VAL A 26 9.70 21.86 -3.20
CA VAL A 26 8.58 22.79 -3.26
C VAL A 26 8.86 23.95 -2.31
N LYS A 27 9.38 25.06 -2.83
CA LYS A 27 9.57 26.30 -2.07
C LYS A 27 8.22 26.96 -1.83
N SER A 28 7.70 26.86 -0.61
CA SER A 28 6.46 27.56 -0.26
C SER A 28 6.73 28.99 0.19
N HIS A 29 6.39 29.98 -0.63
CA HIS A 29 6.51 31.39 -0.26
C HIS A 29 5.17 31.90 0.29
N LYS A 30 5.07 32.06 1.61
CA LYS A 30 4.01 32.86 2.25
C LYS A 30 4.28 34.35 2.03
N ALA A 31 4.18 34.83 0.79
CA ALA A 31 4.27 36.24 0.46
C ALA A 31 2.89 36.74 0.03
N GLY A 32 2.24 37.54 0.89
CA GLY A 32 1.01 38.23 0.54
C GLY A 32 1.27 39.31 -0.51
N GLY A 33 0.53 39.29 -1.61
CA GLY A 33 0.65 40.24 -2.71
C GLY A 33 -0.06 39.75 -3.96
N TRP A 34 -0.28 40.64 -4.94
CA TRP A 34 -1.01 40.37 -6.19
C TRP A 34 -0.48 39.18 -7.02
N SER A 35 0.73 38.70 -6.74
CA SER A 35 1.36 37.54 -7.40
C SER A 35 1.20 36.22 -6.63
N ALA A 36 0.62 36.22 -5.42
CA ALA A 36 0.51 35.06 -4.54
C ALA A 36 -0.26 33.88 -5.18
N ALA A 37 -1.29 34.16 -5.97
CA ALA A 37 -2.08 33.13 -6.66
C ALA A 37 -1.25 32.35 -7.70
N ASN A 38 -0.31 33.02 -8.39
CA ASN A 38 0.55 32.37 -9.39
C ASN A 38 1.65 31.52 -8.74
N PHE A 39 2.17 31.93 -7.58
CA PHE A 39 3.12 31.12 -6.82
C PHE A 39 2.45 29.87 -6.24
N GLN A 40 1.28 30.01 -5.64
CA GLN A 40 0.51 28.87 -5.12
C GLN A 40 0.16 27.85 -6.22
N ARG A 41 -0.16 28.29 -7.45
CA ARG A 41 -0.41 27.38 -8.58
C ARG A 41 0.84 26.61 -8.98
N ARG A 42 2.00 27.25 -9.04
CA ARG A 42 3.28 26.58 -9.38
C ARG A 42 3.69 25.58 -8.29
N GLU A 43 3.52 25.93 -7.02
CA GLU A 43 3.77 25.02 -5.89
C GLU A 43 2.85 23.80 -5.95
N ALA A 44 1.56 23.99 -6.26
CA ALA A 44 0.61 22.89 -6.39
C ALA A 44 0.92 21.98 -7.58
N GLU A 45 1.36 22.55 -8.71
CA GLU A 45 1.75 21.79 -9.89
C GLU A 45 3.00 20.95 -9.63
N GLN A 46 4.03 21.54 -8.99
CA GLN A 46 5.24 20.80 -8.61
C GLN A 46 4.92 19.65 -7.65
N ALA A 47 4.07 19.91 -6.64
CA ALA A 47 3.65 18.86 -5.72
C ALA A 47 2.92 17.71 -6.44
N ARG A 48 2.11 18.03 -7.46
CA ARG A 48 1.42 17.05 -8.28
C ARG A 48 2.39 16.24 -9.14
N GLN A 49 3.38 16.89 -9.75
CA GLN A 49 4.44 16.22 -10.52
C GLN A 49 5.25 15.26 -9.65
N ASN A 50 5.70 15.70 -8.47
CA ASN A 50 6.44 14.83 -7.55
C ASN A 50 5.62 13.58 -7.15
N LEU A 51 4.30 13.71 -6.96
CA LEU A 51 3.43 12.57 -6.67
C LEU A 51 3.24 11.64 -7.88
N GLN A 52 3.22 12.20 -9.09
CA GLN A 52 3.14 11.44 -10.33
C GLN A 52 4.41 10.60 -10.53
N ASP A 53 5.59 11.22 -10.40
CA ASP A 53 6.87 10.52 -10.52
C ASP A 53 7.01 9.41 -9.46
N ALA A 54 6.56 9.69 -8.23
CA ALA A 54 6.53 8.70 -7.17
C ALA A 54 5.61 7.50 -7.50
N ALA A 55 4.48 7.74 -8.18
CA ALA A 55 3.55 6.68 -8.58
C ALA A 55 4.15 5.81 -9.69
N GLU A 56 4.88 6.41 -10.63
CA GLU A 56 5.60 5.69 -11.69
C GLU A 56 6.74 4.85 -11.11
N LEU A 57 7.53 5.40 -10.19
CA LEU A 57 8.56 4.64 -9.48
C LEU A 57 7.98 3.49 -8.66
N ALA A 58 6.84 3.72 -7.99
CA ALA A 58 6.14 2.67 -7.26
C ALA A 58 5.68 1.53 -8.18
N GLU A 59 5.19 1.84 -9.38
CA GLU A 59 4.78 0.84 -10.37
C GLU A 59 5.93 -0.08 -10.74
N ASP A 60 7.07 0.49 -11.10
CA ASP A 60 8.26 -0.26 -11.49
C ASP A 60 8.84 -1.08 -10.33
N PHE A 61 8.93 -0.47 -9.16
CA PHE A 61 9.47 -1.12 -7.96
C PHE A 61 8.61 -2.31 -7.53
N TYR A 62 7.30 -2.14 -7.39
CA TYR A 62 6.41 -3.20 -6.93
C TYR A 62 6.11 -4.25 -7.99
N ARG A 63 6.32 -3.94 -9.28
CA ARG A 63 6.31 -4.95 -10.35
C ARG A 63 7.52 -5.88 -10.24
N LYS A 64 8.71 -5.33 -10.03
CA LYS A 64 9.96 -6.12 -9.90
C LYS A 64 9.98 -7.00 -8.66
N ASN A 65 9.46 -6.50 -7.53
CA ASN A 65 9.44 -7.25 -6.26
C ASN A 65 8.23 -8.20 -6.11
N ASN A 66 7.43 -8.38 -7.18
CA ASN A 66 6.27 -9.27 -7.21
C ASN A 66 5.30 -9.06 -6.02
N THR A 67 5.17 -7.81 -5.59
CA THR A 67 4.41 -7.43 -4.40
C THR A 67 2.91 -7.57 -4.69
N ARG A 68 2.17 -8.21 -3.77
CA ARG A 68 0.74 -8.46 -3.92
C ARG A 68 -0.16 -7.51 -3.13
N ARG A 69 0.42 -6.78 -2.16
CA ARG A 69 -0.30 -5.92 -1.22
C ARG A 69 0.47 -4.64 -0.95
N LEU A 70 -0.26 -3.55 -0.84
CA LEU A 70 0.27 -2.23 -0.57
C LEU A 70 -0.48 -1.57 0.58
N ILE A 71 0.28 -0.84 1.40
CA ILE A 71 -0.26 0.04 2.43
C ILE A 71 0.24 1.44 2.10
N LEU A 72 -0.68 2.40 2.04
CA LEU A 72 -0.32 3.80 1.77
C LEU A 72 -0.13 4.54 3.10
N ALA A 73 0.97 5.28 3.23
CA ALA A 73 1.29 6.00 4.45
C ALA A 73 1.52 7.48 4.15
N GLY A 74 0.88 8.36 4.93
CA GLY A 74 1.06 9.80 4.85
C GLY A 74 -0.13 10.57 5.39
N THR A 75 -0.19 11.87 5.12
CA THR A 75 -1.39 12.66 5.44
C THR A 75 -2.56 12.21 4.58
N GLU A 76 -3.78 12.27 5.11
CA GLU A 76 -4.99 11.82 4.42
C GLU A 76 -5.15 12.46 3.03
N LYS A 77 -4.87 13.77 2.94
CA LYS A 77 -4.87 14.52 1.68
C LYS A 77 -3.85 13.98 0.67
N ASN A 78 -2.63 13.66 1.10
CA ASN A 78 -1.59 13.17 0.21
C ASN A 78 -1.85 11.72 -0.20
N VAL A 79 -2.33 10.88 0.70
CA VAL A 79 -2.71 9.50 0.40
C VAL A 79 -3.84 9.45 -0.62
N ALA A 80 -4.89 10.27 -0.45
CA ALA A 80 -5.99 10.34 -1.42
C ALA A 80 -5.50 10.75 -2.82
N ARG A 81 -4.71 11.83 -2.90
CA ARG A 81 -4.13 12.31 -4.16
C ARG A 81 -3.22 11.27 -4.81
N PHE A 82 -2.35 10.64 -4.03
CA PHE A 82 -1.43 9.64 -4.53
C PHE A 82 -2.19 8.41 -5.05
N ARG A 83 -3.22 7.96 -4.31
CA ARG A 83 -4.08 6.84 -4.71
C ARG A 83 -4.76 7.06 -6.06
N ASP A 84 -5.17 8.29 -6.38
CA ASP A 84 -5.78 8.63 -7.67
C ASP A 84 -4.79 8.53 -8.83
N LEU A 85 -3.50 8.77 -8.58
CA LEU A 85 -2.42 8.71 -9.57
C LEU A 85 -1.88 7.29 -9.80
N LEU A 86 -2.10 6.37 -8.85
CA LEU A 86 -1.68 4.98 -8.97
C LEU A 86 -2.32 4.29 -10.19
N SER A 87 -1.64 3.33 -10.79
CA SER A 87 -2.25 2.46 -11.81
C SER A 87 -3.42 1.65 -11.23
N HIS A 88 -4.28 1.10 -12.09
CA HIS A 88 -5.36 0.20 -11.62
C HIS A 88 -4.81 -1.00 -10.84
N ARG A 89 -3.66 -1.55 -11.27
CA ARG A 89 -2.97 -2.66 -10.61
C ARG A 89 -2.52 -2.30 -9.19
N LEU A 90 -1.86 -1.17 -9.01
CA LEU A 90 -1.43 -0.76 -7.66
C LEU A 90 -2.64 -0.46 -6.77
N ARG A 91 -3.66 0.23 -7.30
CA ARG A 91 -4.90 0.50 -6.57
C ARG A 91 -5.60 -0.76 -6.08
N SER A 92 -5.64 -1.82 -6.89
CA SER A 92 -6.26 -3.10 -6.49
C SER A 92 -5.47 -3.85 -5.42
N MET A 93 -4.17 -3.54 -5.26
CA MET A 93 -3.32 -4.14 -4.21
C MET A 93 -3.37 -3.36 -2.89
N VAL A 94 -4.00 -2.18 -2.84
CA VAL A 94 -4.08 -1.39 -1.60
C VAL A 94 -4.99 -2.10 -0.60
N VAL A 95 -4.40 -2.61 0.49
CA VAL A 95 -5.11 -3.30 1.57
C VAL A 95 -5.38 -2.39 2.78
N GLY A 96 -4.80 -1.19 2.80
CA GLY A 96 -5.00 -0.24 3.87
C GLY A 96 -4.24 1.06 3.69
N GLN A 97 -4.50 2.00 4.60
CA GLN A 97 -3.79 3.26 4.68
C GLN A 97 -3.49 3.62 6.14
N ILE A 98 -2.41 4.35 6.36
CA ILE A 98 -1.96 4.78 7.67
C ILE A 98 -1.74 6.28 7.63
N ALA A 99 -2.43 6.99 8.51
CA ALA A 99 -2.15 8.40 8.76
C ALA A 99 -0.81 8.51 9.49
N VAL A 100 0.16 9.12 8.84
CA VAL A 100 1.45 9.45 9.46
C VAL A 100 1.86 10.85 9.08
N ASP A 101 2.45 11.56 10.04
CA ASP A 101 3.00 12.88 9.81
C ASP A 101 4.24 12.78 8.90
N SER A 102 4.54 13.82 8.14
CA SER A 102 5.69 13.92 7.24
C SER A 102 7.02 13.73 7.98
N ASN A 103 7.06 14.01 9.29
CA ASN A 103 8.23 13.85 10.16
C ASN A 103 8.24 12.53 10.95
N ALA A 104 7.31 11.61 10.70
CA ALA A 104 7.27 10.35 11.42
C ALA A 104 8.54 9.51 11.17
N ASN A 105 9.06 8.90 12.24
CA ASN A 105 10.26 8.08 12.16
C ASN A 105 9.95 6.76 11.40
N SER A 106 10.94 6.19 10.70
CA SER A 106 10.79 4.96 9.92
C SER A 106 10.33 3.77 10.76
N THR A 107 10.75 3.71 12.03
CA THR A 107 10.33 2.67 12.98
C THR A 107 8.84 2.74 13.25
N GLU A 108 8.32 3.94 13.54
CA GLU A 108 6.88 4.15 13.82
C GLU A 108 6.02 3.79 12.60
N VAL A 109 6.47 4.19 11.41
CA VAL A 109 5.80 3.84 10.14
C VAL A 109 5.78 2.32 9.95
N SER A 110 6.90 1.64 10.22
CA SER A 110 7.04 0.19 10.04
C SER A 110 6.16 -0.60 11.02
N GLU A 111 6.10 -0.19 12.29
CA GLU A 111 5.25 -0.83 13.31
C GLU A 111 3.76 -0.71 12.95
N LYS A 112 3.31 0.49 12.56
CA LYS A 112 1.92 0.69 12.13
C LYS A 112 1.62 -0.10 10.85
N ALA A 113 2.54 -0.12 9.90
CA ALA A 113 2.41 -0.90 8.66
C ALA A 113 2.30 -2.40 8.94
N LEU A 114 3.12 -2.93 9.84
CA LEU A 114 3.08 -4.31 10.25
C LEU A 114 1.74 -4.67 10.92
N ALA A 115 1.23 -3.81 11.80
CA ALA A 115 -0.06 -4.04 12.44
C ALA A 115 -1.22 -4.15 11.42
N VAL A 116 -1.26 -3.24 10.44
CA VAL A 116 -2.26 -3.29 9.35
C VAL A 116 -2.08 -4.53 8.48
N ALA A 117 -0.84 -4.90 8.15
CA ALA A 117 -0.55 -6.08 7.35
C ALA A 117 -1.00 -7.39 8.06
N LEU A 118 -0.71 -7.51 9.35
CA LEU A 118 -1.13 -8.66 10.17
C LEU A 118 -2.66 -8.75 10.25
N GLN A 119 -3.34 -7.62 10.44
CA GLN A 119 -4.79 -7.58 10.48
C GLN A 119 -5.40 -8.02 9.13
N ALA A 120 -4.86 -7.50 8.02
CA ALA A 120 -5.31 -7.89 6.69
C ALA A 120 -5.07 -9.39 6.41
N ALA A 121 -3.93 -9.94 6.82
CA ALA A 121 -3.62 -11.36 6.71
C ALA A 121 -4.59 -12.22 7.53
N LYS A 122 -4.91 -11.80 8.76
CA LYS A 122 -5.87 -12.50 9.62
C LYS A 122 -7.27 -12.51 9.01
N THR A 123 -7.76 -11.36 8.55
CA THR A 123 -9.09 -11.25 7.94
C THR A 123 -9.21 -12.10 6.68
N GLU A 124 -8.17 -12.17 5.86
CA GLU A 124 -8.14 -13.05 4.71
C GLU A 124 -8.14 -14.53 5.11
N ALA A 125 -7.25 -14.94 6.04
CA ALA A 125 -7.20 -16.32 6.49
C ALA A 125 -8.56 -16.79 7.02
N GLN A 126 -9.27 -15.92 7.75
CA GLN A 126 -10.63 -16.15 8.19
C GLN A 126 -11.60 -16.30 7.01
N SER A 127 -11.57 -15.37 6.05
CA SER A 127 -12.44 -15.44 4.86
C SER A 127 -12.23 -16.70 4.03
N VAL A 128 -10.97 -17.16 3.88
CA VAL A 128 -10.65 -18.42 3.20
C VAL A 128 -11.21 -19.60 4.00
N ALA A 129 -10.99 -19.64 5.31
CA ALA A 129 -11.53 -20.68 6.17
C ALA A 129 -13.07 -20.74 6.09
N ASP A 130 -13.75 -19.60 6.18
CA ASP A 130 -15.21 -19.49 6.08
C ASP A 130 -15.72 -19.97 4.71
N SER A 131 -14.99 -19.66 3.64
CA SER A 131 -15.32 -20.12 2.29
C SER A 131 -15.20 -21.64 2.15
N VAL A 132 -14.18 -22.25 2.77
CA VAL A 132 -13.98 -23.70 2.81
C VAL A 132 -15.12 -24.35 3.58
N VAL A 133 -15.41 -23.86 4.79
CA VAL A 133 -16.50 -24.36 5.63
C VAL A 133 -17.84 -24.26 4.90
N THR A 134 -18.12 -23.12 4.26
CA THR A 134 -19.34 -22.92 3.48
C THR A 134 -19.44 -23.88 2.31
N THR A 135 -18.33 -24.13 1.60
CA THR A 135 -18.30 -25.04 0.45
C THR A 135 -18.51 -26.48 0.89
N VAL A 136 -17.94 -26.89 2.03
CA VAL A 136 -18.19 -28.21 2.65
C VAL A 136 -19.67 -28.38 2.99
N HIS A 137 -20.29 -27.40 3.65
CA HIS A 137 -21.72 -27.46 4.00
C HIS A 137 -22.65 -27.48 2.79
N LYS A 138 -22.21 -26.91 1.66
CA LYS A 138 -22.94 -26.93 0.38
C LYS A 138 -22.67 -28.18 -0.45
N GLU A 139 -21.95 -29.16 0.10
CA GLU A 139 -21.52 -30.38 -0.61
C GLU A 139 -20.75 -30.06 -1.91
N GLY A 140 -20.02 -28.93 -1.90
CA GLY A 140 -19.20 -28.47 -3.02
C GLY A 140 -17.81 -29.09 -3.05
N ASN A 141 -16.93 -28.55 -3.90
CA ASN A 141 -15.56 -29.05 -4.04
C ASN A 141 -14.62 -28.53 -2.92
N ALA A 142 -14.90 -28.93 -1.68
CA ALA A 142 -14.05 -28.70 -0.52
C ALA A 142 -14.20 -29.86 0.47
N VAL A 143 -13.13 -30.15 1.23
CA VAL A 143 -13.12 -31.15 2.29
C VAL A 143 -12.65 -30.52 3.60
N ALA A 144 -13.19 -31.00 4.71
CA ALA A 144 -12.77 -30.62 6.06
C ALA A 144 -12.69 -31.88 6.94
N GLY A 145 -11.75 -31.90 7.87
CA GLY A 145 -11.44 -33.08 8.68
C GLY A 145 -10.16 -33.78 8.22
N LEU A 146 -9.40 -34.32 9.16
CA LEU A 146 -8.05 -34.83 8.89
C LEU A 146 -8.06 -36.06 7.99
N ALA A 147 -9.00 -36.98 8.19
CA ALA A 147 -9.12 -38.21 7.42
C ALA A 147 -9.60 -37.96 5.99
N GLU A 148 -10.60 -37.09 5.85
CA GLU A 148 -11.20 -36.67 4.58
C GLU A 148 -10.18 -35.90 3.73
N THR A 149 -9.42 -35.00 4.37
CA THR A 149 -8.34 -34.26 3.70
C THR A 149 -7.22 -35.20 3.24
N LEU A 150 -6.80 -36.15 4.07
CA LEU A 150 -5.79 -37.14 3.69
C LEU A 150 -6.25 -37.99 2.50
N THR A 151 -7.51 -38.41 2.51
CA THR A 151 -8.11 -39.19 1.43
C THR A 151 -8.18 -38.39 0.13
N ALA A 152 -8.55 -37.09 0.20
CA ALA A 152 -8.58 -36.22 -0.97
C ALA A 152 -7.19 -36.06 -1.59
N VAL A 153 -6.18 -35.76 -0.76
CA VAL A 153 -4.78 -35.61 -1.19
C VAL A 153 -4.24 -36.90 -1.82
N GLN A 154 -4.51 -38.07 -1.23
CA GLN A 154 -4.10 -39.36 -1.78
C GLN A 154 -4.71 -39.65 -3.15
N ASN A 155 -5.93 -39.16 -3.39
CA ASN A 155 -6.64 -39.31 -4.66
C ASN A 155 -6.35 -38.18 -5.67
N GLY A 156 -5.43 -37.25 -5.34
CA GLY A 156 -5.07 -36.12 -6.21
C GLY A 156 -6.17 -35.07 -6.36
N ARG A 157 -7.02 -34.92 -5.34
CA ARG A 157 -8.16 -33.99 -5.30
C ARG A 157 -8.00 -32.90 -4.25
#